data_AF-A0A1H3E6U4-F1
#
_entry.id   AF-A0A1H3E6U4-F1
#
_cell.length_a   1.000
_cell.length_b   1.000
_cell.length_c   1.000
_cell.angle_alpha   90.00
_cell.angle_beta   90.00
_cell.angle_gamma   90.00
#
_symmetry.space_group_name_H-M   'P 1'
#
loop_
_entity.id
_entity.type
_entity.pdbx_description
1 polymer ?
#
loop_
_entity_poly.entity_id
_entity_poly.type
_entity_poly.pdbx_seq_one_letter_code
_entity_poly.pdbx_strand_id
1 'polypeptide(L)'
;MRVSTRTSGDRLAVLAGARLDLLKVTPGARSKYVALGGVLLSTGALAAVSMSFALHMALSAWWPLALLLGLGWGVVIVNLDRMLLVGMGHDSSWLRNLGMAVPRLALAVLLGTVISTPLTLQVFSKEIEATMVTLQAEAAQQFTAGLDADPRYAPIPELQQKVADEQAVIASGGTADPNADPLVVAAQAERDAKQAVFDAATTTFAELQAKAQCELDGTCGSGHAGAGDAYLSAAAAAGQQAAVRDAAQAALDASEVSLASARDAAEAAAESADARSVVIAQADLVTDQASLTRLTDARTAGQANFEAENSDNTGILARLEAMDRLSQDRPLVGAAHLVLFLLFLSIELLPVLVKVLLNMAQPAAYDRLVELREAEEVEFEEIRREGRRRAQQARADLVVAAETDRMARELLDREIAARDEAARAAEEAARRKQRRGLGRVLRGLRRRSDEVAPAPAPEVDLFDQLTAGSTTLGMWGTSQTTSAEVLRDALGRPAVPAPRAAEGVMLTGAAADR
;
A
#
# COMPACT_ATOMS: atom_id res chain seq x y z
N MET A 1 8.03 -22.32 52.89
CA MET A 1 7.97 -22.38 51.40
C MET A 1 8.73 -21.16 50.86
N ARG A 2 9.91 -21.32 50.25
CA ARG A 2 10.69 -20.17 49.73
C ARG A 2 10.20 -19.82 48.32
N VAL A 3 9.71 -18.60 48.12
CA VAL A 3 9.38 -18.07 46.79
C VAL A 3 10.69 -17.80 46.05
N SER A 4 11.06 -18.70 45.14
CA SER A 4 12.22 -18.50 44.27
C SER A 4 11.91 -17.41 43.25
N THR A 5 12.56 -16.26 43.40
CA THR A 5 12.47 -15.13 42.46
C THR A 5 13.11 -15.53 41.14
N ARG A 6 12.28 -15.80 40.12
CA ARG A 6 12.75 -16.13 38.76
C ARG A 6 13.66 -15.00 38.25
N THR A 7 14.92 -15.33 37.98
CA THR A 7 15.90 -14.38 37.43
C THR A 7 15.52 -14.02 36.00
N SER A 8 16.04 -12.90 35.47
CA SER A 8 15.75 -12.47 34.09
C SER A 8 16.13 -13.54 33.05
N GLY A 9 17.21 -14.29 33.28
CA GLY A 9 17.57 -15.44 32.43
C GLY A 9 16.52 -16.56 32.47
N ASP A 10 15.92 -16.85 33.62
CA ASP A 10 14.88 -17.89 33.72
C ASP A 10 13.59 -17.48 32.97
N ARG A 11 13.33 -16.17 32.86
CA ARG A 11 12.23 -15.64 32.04
C ARG A 11 12.51 -15.81 30.54
N LEU A 12 13.73 -15.49 30.09
CA LEU A 12 14.16 -15.69 28.69
C LEU A 12 14.15 -17.18 28.31
N ALA A 13 14.62 -18.06 29.19
CA ALA A 13 14.58 -19.50 28.94
C ALA A 13 13.14 -20.04 28.80
N VAL A 14 12.20 -19.57 29.63
CA VAL A 14 10.76 -19.91 29.51
C VAL A 14 10.13 -19.32 28.23
N LEU A 15 10.57 -18.13 27.78
CA LEU A 15 10.14 -17.55 26.52
C LEU A 15 10.52 -18.49 25.35
N ALA A 16 11.74 -19.02 25.36
CA ALA A 16 12.21 -20.08 24.45
C ALA A 16 11.66 -21.49 24.75
N GLY A 17 10.62 -21.61 25.58
CA GLY A 17 9.90 -22.87 25.83
C GLY A 17 10.54 -23.83 26.84
N ALA A 18 11.57 -23.42 27.59
CA ALA A 18 12.28 -24.33 28.48
C ALA A 18 11.52 -24.68 29.77
N ARG A 19 11.51 -25.97 30.12
CA ARG A 19 11.04 -26.52 31.41
C ARG A 19 12.04 -26.18 32.53
N LEU A 20 11.64 -25.30 33.46
CA LEU A 20 12.48 -24.84 34.59
C LEU A 20 12.77 -25.94 35.63
N ASP A 21 11.97 -27.00 35.64
CA ASP A 21 12.20 -28.28 36.30
C ASP A 21 13.44 -28.97 35.73
N LEU A 22 13.49 -29.18 34.41
CA LEU A 22 14.59 -29.86 33.73
C LEU A 22 15.88 -29.01 33.66
N LEU A 23 15.77 -27.68 33.48
CA LEU A 23 16.94 -26.79 33.46
C LEU A 23 17.74 -26.77 34.78
N LYS A 24 17.16 -27.20 35.91
CA LYS A 24 17.89 -27.34 37.19
C LYS A 24 18.84 -28.54 37.19
N VAL A 25 18.49 -29.62 36.49
CA VAL A 25 19.34 -30.82 36.37
C VAL A 25 20.29 -30.75 35.16
N THR A 26 20.00 -29.91 34.16
CA THR A 26 20.91 -29.62 33.04
C THR A 26 21.32 -28.13 32.97
N PRO A 27 22.15 -27.63 33.91
CA PRO A 27 22.57 -26.22 33.92
C PRO A 27 23.29 -25.80 32.63
N GLY A 28 24.03 -26.71 31.97
CA GLY A 28 24.68 -26.46 30.68
C GLY A 28 23.73 -26.15 29.52
N ALA A 29 22.45 -26.54 29.60
CA ALA A 29 21.44 -26.17 28.61
C ALA A 29 20.85 -24.77 28.85
N ARG A 30 21.05 -24.17 30.03
CA ARG A 30 20.45 -22.87 30.38
C ARG A 30 20.96 -21.74 29.49
N SER A 31 22.23 -21.76 29.10
CA SER A 31 22.81 -20.78 28.16
C SER A 31 22.16 -20.86 26.77
N LYS A 32 21.97 -22.08 26.21
CA LYS A 32 21.23 -22.34 24.95
C LYS A 32 19.86 -21.68 24.99
N TYR A 33 19.04 -21.96 26.01
CA TYR A 33 17.68 -21.42 26.11
C TYR A 33 17.60 -19.94 26.46
N VAL A 34 18.54 -19.39 27.24
CA VAL A 34 18.65 -17.93 27.48
C VAL A 34 18.99 -17.20 26.18
N ALA A 35 19.94 -17.72 25.39
CA ALA A 35 20.31 -17.13 24.11
C ALA A 35 19.16 -17.17 23.10
N LEU A 36 18.44 -18.30 22.99
CA LEU A 36 17.23 -18.41 22.17
C LEU A 36 16.15 -17.41 22.62
N GLY A 37 15.94 -17.22 23.92
CA GLY A 37 15.00 -16.23 24.45
C GLY A 37 15.42 -14.79 24.14
N GLY A 38 16.72 -14.51 24.14
CA GLY A 38 17.28 -13.23 23.70
C GLY A 38 17.07 -12.99 22.21
N VAL A 39 17.27 -14.00 21.36
CA VAL A 39 17.01 -13.94 19.92
C VAL A 39 15.54 -13.59 19.66
N LEU A 40 14.59 -14.33 20.25
CA LEU A 40 13.14 -14.06 20.14
C LEU A 40 12.78 -12.63 20.56
N LEU A 41 13.37 -12.13 21.66
CA LEU A 41 13.10 -10.78 22.13
C LEU A 41 13.71 -9.72 21.20
N SER A 42 14.86 -10.00 20.59
CA SER A 42 15.53 -9.06 19.68
C SER A 42 14.84 -8.94 18.32
N THR A 43 14.33 -10.04 17.74
CA THR A 43 13.52 -9.98 16.50
C THR A 43 12.21 -9.26 16.77
N GLY A 44 11.51 -9.60 17.86
CA GLY A 44 10.30 -8.90 18.29
C GLY A 44 10.49 -7.39 18.52
N ALA A 45 11.61 -6.98 19.12
CA ALA A 45 11.93 -5.57 19.34
C ALA A 45 12.25 -4.84 18.02
N LEU A 46 13.01 -5.45 17.11
CA LEU A 46 13.28 -4.86 15.79
C LEU A 46 12.00 -4.74 14.96
N ALA A 47 11.16 -5.77 14.95
CA ALA A 47 9.86 -5.75 14.29
C ALA A 47 8.93 -4.67 14.87
N ALA A 48 8.98 -4.41 16.18
CA ALA A 48 8.23 -3.32 16.81
C ALA A 48 8.71 -1.94 16.34
N VAL A 49 10.03 -1.70 16.31
CA VAL A 49 10.61 -0.45 15.81
C VAL A 49 10.30 -0.26 14.32
N SER A 50 10.47 -1.32 13.51
CA SER A 50 10.18 -1.32 12.08
C SER A 50 8.71 -1.00 11.78
N MET A 51 7.78 -1.65 12.47
CA MET A 51 6.35 -1.37 12.32
C MET A 51 5.98 0.04 12.82
N SER A 52 6.59 0.52 13.90
CA SER A 52 6.39 1.90 14.38
C SER A 52 6.82 2.93 13.34
N PHE A 53 7.98 2.73 12.72
CA PHE A 53 8.50 3.59 11.65
C PHE A 53 7.62 3.52 10.39
N ALA A 54 7.24 2.32 9.96
CA ALA A 54 6.38 2.11 8.79
C ALA A 54 5.00 2.79 8.97
N LEU A 55 4.36 2.63 10.14
CA LEU A 55 3.08 3.30 10.44
C LEU A 55 3.22 4.82 10.49
N HIS A 56 4.32 5.34 11.05
CA HIS A 56 4.56 6.78 11.11
C HIS A 56 4.81 7.39 9.71
N MET A 57 5.55 6.70 8.84
CA MET A 57 5.92 7.22 7.51
C MET A 57 4.87 6.95 6.42
N ALA A 58 4.22 5.79 6.43
CA ALA A 58 3.26 5.41 5.38
C ALA A 58 1.82 5.89 5.64
N LEU A 59 1.45 6.12 6.90
CA LEU A 59 0.10 6.56 7.30
C LEU A 59 0.10 7.93 8.01
N SER A 60 1.24 8.62 8.07
CA SER A 60 1.44 9.86 8.85
C SER A 60 0.98 9.75 10.31
N ALA A 61 1.04 8.54 10.89
CA ALA A 61 0.40 8.24 12.16
C ALA A 61 1.08 8.97 13.33
N TRP A 62 0.28 9.43 14.30
CA TRP A 62 0.78 10.08 15.51
C TRP A 62 1.75 9.16 16.26
N TRP A 63 2.96 9.65 16.56
CA TRP A 63 4.08 8.79 17.00
C TRP A 63 3.80 7.88 18.22
N PRO A 64 3.00 8.27 19.25
CA PRO A 64 2.69 7.36 20.37
C PRO A 64 1.77 6.21 19.95
N LEU A 65 0.85 6.47 19.01
CA LEU A 65 -0.05 5.45 18.45
C LEU A 65 0.73 4.49 17.56
N ALA A 66 1.62 5.01 16.71
CA ALA A 66 2.53 4.19 15.90
C ALA A 66 3.41 3.28 16.78
N LEU A 67 3.98 3.82 17.87
CA LEU A 67 4.76 3.06 18.84
C LEU A 67 3.93 1.98 19.57
N LEU A 68 2.71 2.30 20.00
CA LEU A 68 1.83 1.34 20.69
C LEU A 68 1.42 0.18 19.77
N LEU A 69 1.07 0.48 18.51
CA LEU A 69 0.74 -0.52 17.50
C LEU A 69 1.96 -1.35 17.11
N GLY A 70 3.14 -0.72 16.98
CA GLY A 70 4.41 -1.41 16.74
C GLY A 70 4.79 -2.36 17.87
N LEU A 71 4.66 -1.95 19.13
CA LEU A 71 4.86 -2.83 20.30
C LEU A 71 3.89 -4.02 20.30
N GLY A 72 2.62 -3.79 19.94
CA GLY A 72 1.64 -4.86 19.73
C GLY A 72 2.06 -5.86 18.64
N TRP A 73 2.55 -5.36 17.51
CA TRP A 73 3.08 -6.19 16.42
C TRP A 73 4.33 -6.99 16.84
N GLY A 74 5.25 -6.38 17.58
CA GLY A 74 6.41 -7.06 18.14
C GLY A 74 6.02 -8.26 19.01
N VAL A 75 4.99 -8.13 19.84
CA VAL A 75 4.44 -9.25 20.63
C VAL A 75 3.86 -10.37 19.75
N VAL A 76 3.22 -10.03 18.62
CA VAL A 76 2.75 -11.02 17.64
C VAL A 76 3.94 -11.78 17.03
N ILE A 77 5.00 -11.09 16.61
CA ILE A 77 6.22 -11.73 16.06
C ILE A 77 6.89 -12.63 17.10
N VAL A 78 7.07 -12.19 18.35
CA VAL A 78 7.59 -13.03 19.44
C VAL A 78 6.75 -14.30 19.61
N ASN A 79 5.42 -14.21 19.53
CA ASN A 79 4.53 -15.36 19.68
C ASN A 79 4.63 -16.34 18.49
N LEU A 80 4.73 -15.82 17.25
CA LEU A 80 4.90 -16.65 16.04
C LEU A 80 6.27 -17.35 16.02
N ASP A 81 7.35 -16.62 16.30
CA ASP A 81 8.70 -17.21 16.37
C ASP A 81 8.82 -18.21 17.52
N ARG A 82 8.17 -17.95 18.65
CA ARG A 82 8.06 -18.92 19.75
C ARG A 82 7.27 -20.17 19.34
N MET A 83 6.15 -20.02 18.63
CA MET A 83 5.36 -21.16 18.15
C MET A 83 6.21 -22.08 17.25
N LEU A 84 7.02 -21.51 16.37
CA LEU A 84 7.93 -22.25 15.49
C LEU A 84 9.07 -22.91 16.28
N LEU A 85 9.74 -22.16 17.16
CA LEU A 85 10.88 -22.62 17.94
C LEU A 85 10.52 -23.75 18.92
N VAL A 86 9.31 -23.71 19.49
CA VAL A 86 8.78 -24.73 20.41
C VAL A 86 8.08 -25.88 19.67
N GLY A 87 7.36 -25.60 18.58
CA GLY A 87 6.64 -26.61 17.80
C GLY A 87 7.54 -27.52 16.96
N MET A 88 8.73 -27.05 16.56
CA MET A 88 9.75 -27.93 15.99
C MET A 88 10.36 -28.81 17.08
N GLY A 89 9.96 -30.09 17.14
CA GLY A 89 10.64 -31.12 17.93
C GLY A 89 12.07 -31.39 17.46
N HIS A 90 12.80 -32.28 18.14
CA HIS A 90 14.11 -32.73 17.67
C HIS A 90 13.96 -33.84 16.61
N ASP A 91 13.68 -33.42 15.38
CA ASP A 91 13.54 -34.29 14.21
C ASP A 91 14.86 -34.43 13.45
N SER A 92 15.27 -35.67 13.16
CA SER A 92 16.47 -35.94 12.35
C SER A 92 16.28 -35.76 10.84
N SER A 93 15.03 -35.66 10.37
CA SER A 93 14.71 -35.59 8.93
C SER A 93 14.76 -34.15 8.41
N TRP A 94 15.87 -33.78 7.76
CA TRP A 94 16.13 -32.43 7.25
C TRP A 94 14.99 -31.86 6.38
N LEU A 95 14.39 -32.66 5.48
CA LEU A 95 13.29 -32.21 4.63
C LEU A 95 12.03 -31.85 5.45
N ARG A 96 11.74 -32.55 6.56
CA ARG A 96 10.59 -32.25 7.42
C ARG A 96 10.83 -30.96 8.21
N ASN A 97 12.05 -30.78 8.74
CA ASN A 97 12.47 -29.54 9.40
C ASN A 97 12.39 -28.33 8.46
N LEU A 98 12.89 -28.46 7.22
CA LEU A 98 12.82 -27.39 6.23
C LEU A 98 11.37 -27.09 5.83
N GLY A 99 10.54 -28.12 5.63
CA GLY A 99 9.11 -27.96 5.35
C GLY A 99 8.35 -27.19 6.44
N MET A 100 8.64 -27.46 7.72
CA MET A 100 8.08 -26.72 8.86
C MET A 100 8.56 -25.25 8.92
N ALA A 101 9.71 -24.93 8.31
CA ALA A 101 10.25 -23.57 8.25
C ALA A 101 9.71 -22.73 7.07
N VAL A 102 9.17 -23.36 6.00
CA VAL A 102 8.68 -22.65 4.80
C VAL A 102 7.68 -21.52 5.11
N PRO A 103 6.67 -21.68 5.99
CA PRO A 103 5.73 -20.60 6.29
C PRO A 103 6.40 -19.35 6.88
N ARG A 104 7.47 -19.52 7.68
CA ARG A 104 8.23 -18.40 8.24
C ARG A 104 9.17 -17.78 7.21
N LEU A 105 9.78 -18.59 6.34
CA LEU A 105 10.59 -18.08 5.24
C LEU A 105 9.76 -17.23 4.28
N ALA A 106 8.56 -17.67 3.91
CA ALA A 106 7.62 -16.90 3.10
C ALA A 106 7.21 -15.57 3.77
N LEU A 107 6.89 -15.62 5.08
CA LEU A 107 6.57 -14.40 5.85
C LEU A 107 7.77 -13.45 5.99
N ALA A 108 8.98 -13.97 6.22
CA ALA A 108 10.21 -13.18 6.35
C ALA A 108 10.61 -12.51 5.02
N VAL A 109 10.41 -13.18 3.88
CA VAL A 109 10.58 -12.57 2.56
C VAL A 109 9.53 -11.47 2.32
N LEU A 110 8.25 -11.73 2.60
CA LEU A 110 7.18 -10.75 2.42
C LEU A 110 7.39 -9.51 3.29
N LEU A 111 7.68 -9.68 4.58
CA LEU A 111 7.98 -8.58 5.49
C LEU A 111 9.27 -7.87 5.08
N GLY A 112 10.32 -8.62 4.72
CA GLY A 112 11.59 -8.08 4.24
C GLY A 112 11.42 -7.11 3.07
N THR A 113 10.65 -7.49 2.04
CA THR A 113 10.37 -6.64 0.88
C THR A 113 9.54 -5.40 1.26
N VAL A 114 8.48 -5.57 2.07
CA VAL A 114 7.61 -4.45 2.48
C VAL A 114 8.35 -3.45 3.38
N ILE A 115 9.34 -3.91 4.17
CA ILE A 115 10.15 -3.08 5.07
C ILE A 115 11.36 -2.46 4.35
N SER A 116 11.98 -3.15 3.39
CA SER A 116 13.19 -2.65 2.71
C SER A 116 12.91 -1.42 1.87
N THR A 117 11.77 -1.35 1.16
CA THR A 117 11.43 -0.22 0.28
C THR A 117 11.35 1.12 1.01
N PRO A 118 10.51 1.34 2.05
CA PRO A 118 10.43 2.64 2.72
C PRO A 118 11.74 3.02 3.42
N LEU A 119 12.51 2.06 3.95
CA LEU A 119 13.82 2.38 4.52
C LEU A 119 14.84 2.80 3.45
N THR A 120 14.82 2.15 2.28
CA THR A 120 15.70 2.49 1.15
C THR A 120 15.38 3.88 0.61
N LEU A 121 14.10 4.22 0.45
CA LEU A 121 13.65 5.57 0.07
C LEU A 121 14.08 6.64 1.10
N GLN A 122 14.15 6.29 2.39
CA GLN A 122 14.63 7.19 3.43
C GLN A 122 16.15 7.35 3.42
N VAL A 123 16.90 6.24 3.27
CA VAL A 123 18.37 6.21 3.26
C VAL A 123 18.94 6.97 2.06
N PHE A 124 18.35 6.78 0.87
CA PHE A 124 18.76 7.46 -0.37
C PHE A 124 17.92 8.70 -0.69
N SER A 125 17.28 9.29 0.32
CA SER A 125 16.40 10.46 0.14
C SER A 125 17.11 11.61 -0.59
N LYS A 126 18.40 11.85 -0.32
CA LYS A 126 19.21 12.88 -0.99
C LYS A 126 19.41 12.62 -2.47
N GLU A 127 19.72 11.39 -2.83
CA GLU A 127 19.95 10.98 -4.22
C GLU A 127 18.64 10.93 -5.01
N ILE A 128 17.56 10.47 -4.37
CA ILE A 128 16.20 10.43 -4.93
C ILE A 128 15.66 11.85 -5.14
N GLU A 129 15.86 12.78 -4.19
CA GLU A 129 15.56 14.21 -4.36
C GLU A 129 16.25 14.79 -5.60
N ALA A 130 17.54 14.48 -5.80
CA ALA A 130 18.30 14.96 -6.95
C ALA A 130 17.80 14.36 -8.28
N THR A 131 17.51 13.05 -8.33
CA THR A 131 16.99 12.40 -9.56
C THR A 131 15.55 12.81 -9.86
N MET A 132 14.74 13.11 -8.85
CA MET A 132 13.38 13.64 -9.02
C MET A 132 13.42 15.02 -9.69
N VAL A 133 14.34 15.91 -9.31
CA VAL A 133 14.54 17.20 -9.98
C VAL A 133 14.96 17.04 -11.45
N THR A 134 15.80 16.04 -11.78
CA THR A 134 16.13 15.77 -13.20
C THR A 134 14.94 15.24 -13.99
N LEU A 135 14.12 14.35 -13.42
CA LEU A 135 12.89 13.86 -14.07
C LEU A 135 11.86 14.99 -14.27
N GLN A 136 11.69 15.88 -13.28
CA GLN A 136 10.84 17.06 -13.40
C GLN A 136 11.33 18.00 -14.52
N ALA A 137 12.65 18.19 -14.66
CA ALA A 137 13.23 18.99 -15.75
C ALA A 137 13.07 18.32 -17.13
N GLU A 138 13.27 17.01 -17.24
CA GLU A 138 13.01 16.24 -18.47
C GLU A 138 11.53 16.32 -18.88
N ALA A 139 10.60 16.22 -17.93
CA ALA A 139 9.17 16.36 -18.17
C ALA A 139 8.79 17.79 -18.63
N ALA A 140 9.37 18.84 -18.03
CA ALA A 140 9.16 20.23 -18.44
C ALA A 140 9.72 20.51 -19.86
N GLN A 141 10.85 19.91 -20.22
CA GLN A 141 11.39 20.00 -21.59
C GLN A 141 10.48 19.28 -22.61
N GLN A 142 9.99 18.09 -22.28
CA GLN A 142 9.04 17.35 -23.13
C GLN A 142 7.72 18.13 -23.32
N PHE A 143 7.18 18.73 -22.25
CA PHE A 143 5.99 19.56 -22.33
C PHE A 143 6.23 20.82 -23.20
N THR A 144 7.36 21.51 -23.01
CA THR A 144 7.73 22.68 -23.80
C THR A 144 7.86 22.34 -25.29
N ALA A 145 8.55 21.26 -25.64
CA ALA A 145 8.63 20.78 -27.02
C ALA A 145 7.26 20.37 -27.59
N GLY A 146 6.34 19.88 -26.75
CA GLY A 146 4.95 19.64 -27.11
C GLY A 146 4.16 20.94 -27.41
N LEU A 147 4.42 22.02 -26.67
CA LEU A 147 3.85 23.35 -26.96
C LEU A 147 4.43 23.96 -28.25
N ASP A 148 5.73 23.82 -28.50
CA ASP A 148 6.38 24.31 -29.72
C ASP A 148 5.91 23.55 -30.98
N ALA A 149 5.52 22.28 -30.83
CA ALA A 149 4.93 21.47 -31.90
C ALA A 149 3.41 21.66 -32.07
N ASP A 150 2.74 22.44 -31.22
CA ASP A 150 1.28 22.60 -31.25
C ASP A 150 0.85 23.62 -32.33
N PRO A 151 -0.02 23.23 -33.29
CA PRO A 151 -0.53 24.14 -34.32
C PRO A 151 -1.23 25.40 -33.78
N ARG A 152 -1.68 25.40 -32.51
CA ARG A 152 -2.27 26.58 -31.85
C ARG A 152 -1.25 27.70 -31.57
N TYR A 153 0.03 27.34 -31.39
CA TYR A 153 1.10 28.29 -31.04
C TYR A 153 2.08 28.55 -32.19
N ALA A 154 2.03 27.75 -33.26
CA ALA A 154 2.81 27.95 -34.49
C ALA A 154 2.78 29.38 -35.08
N PRO A 155 1.70 30.21 -34.97
CA PRO A 155 1.72 31.59 -35.44
C PRO A 155 2.56 32.58 -34.61
N ILE A 156 3.01 32.22 -33.40
CA ILE A 156 3.68 33.18 -32.49
C ILE A 156 4.94 33.82 -33.13
N PRO A 157 5.87 33.09 -33.76
CA PRO A 157 7.06 33.71 -34.36
C PRO A 157 6.74 34.60 -35.58
N GLU A 158 5.70 34.27 -36.35
CA GLU A 158 5.24 35.10 -37.48
C GLU A 158 4.64 36.42 -36.97
N LEU A 159 3.80 36.35 -35.92
CA LEU A 159 3.23 37.53 -35.26
C LEU A 159 4.31 38.40 -34.60
N GLN A 160 5.35 37.80 -34.01
CA GLN A 160 6.50 38.53 -33.47
C GLN A 160 7.26 39.30 -34.55
N GLN A 161 7.43 38.70 -35.74
CA GLN A 161 8.08 39.37 -36.87
C GLN A 161 7.22 40.53 -37.41
N LYS A 162 5.91 40.31 -37.64
CA LYS A 162 5.01 41.38 -38.11
C LYS A 162 4.97 42.58 -37.15
N VAL A 163 4.80 42.32 -35.85
CA VAL A 163 4.82 43.35 -34.81
C VAL A 163 6.14 44.14 -34.82
N ALA A 164 7.27 43.52 -35.12
CA ALA A 164 8.56 44.21 -35.27
C ALA A 164 8.66 45.02 -36.57
N ASP A 165 8.16 44.49 -37.69
CA ASP A 165 8.16 45.17 -39.00
C ASP A 165 7.19 46.38 -39.01
N GLU A 166 6.01 46.24 -38.42
CA GLU A 166 5.03 47.31 -38.20
C GLU A 166 5.59 48.42 -37.31
N GLN A 167 6.24 48.05 -36.20
CA GLN A 167 6.95 49.01 -35.34
C GLN A 167 8.09 49.71 -36.09
N ALA A 168 8.80 49.01 -36.99
CA ALA A 168 9.84 49.61 -37.81
C ALA A 168 9.27 50.65 -38.80
N VAL A 169 8.17 50.35 -39.50
CA VAL A 169 7.47 51.31 -40.41
C VAL A 169 6.96 52.53 -39.64
N ILE A 170 6.41 52.33 -38.44
CA ILE A 170 5.95 53.44 -37.58
C ILE A 170 7.14 54.28 -37.08
N ALA A 171 8.29 53.67 -36.79
CA ALA A 171 9.48 54.34 -36.29
C ALA A 171 10.30 55.06 -37.38
N SER A 172 10.32 54.54 -38.61
CA SER A 172 10.87 55.26 -39.78
C SER A 172 9.94 56.36 -40.28
N GLY A 173 8.65 56.28 -39.94
CA GLY A 173 7.61 57.21 -40.39
C GLY A 173 7.18 57.00 -41.85
N GLY A 174 7.62 55.90 -42.48
CA GLY A 174 7.50 55.70 -43.92
C GLY A 174 8.52 54.72 -44.51
N THR A 175 8.38 54.44 -45.80
CA THR A 175 9.29 53.58 -46.59
C THR A 175 9.48 54.05 -48.03
N ALA A 176 8.87 55.16 -48.46
CA ALA A 176 8.99 55.65 -49.83
C ALA A 176 10.33 56.38 -50.06
N ASP A 177 10.96 56.15 -51.22
CA ASP A 177 12.10 56.94 -51.70
C ASP A 177 11.64 57.84 -52.87
N PRO A 178 11.57 59.17 -52.69
CA PRO A 178 11.22 60.11 -53.76
C PRO A 178 12.14 60.00 -54.99
N ASN A 179 13.38 59.54 -54.84
CA ASN A 179 14.36 59.43 -55.93
C ASN A 179 14.15 58.18 -56.78
N ALA A 180 13.40 57.19 -56.27
CA ALA A 180 13.00 56.00 -57.01
C ALA A 180 11.74 56.23 -57.87
N ASP A 181 11.10 57.41 -57.80
CA ASP A 181 9.92 57.72 -58.59
C ASP A 181 10.25 57.75 -60.11
N PRO A 182 9.47 57.10 -60.98
CA PRO A 182 9.73 57.06 -62.42
C PRO A 182 9.82 58.44 -63.10
N LEU A 183 9.14 59.47 -62.59
CA LEU A 183 9.21 60.84 -63.09
C LEU A 183 10.53 61.52 -62.72
N VAL A 184 11.02 61.29 -61.49
CA VAL A 184 12.34 61.79 -61.06
C VAL A 184 13.44 61.11 -61.85
N VAL A 185 13.38 59.78 -62.01
CA VAL A 185 14.35 59.02 -62.82
C VAL A 185 14.35 59.49 -64.28
N ALA A 186 13.18 59.75 -64.87
CA ALA A 186 13.07 60.27 -66.24
C ALA A 186 13.61 61.70 -66.38
N ALA A 187 13.26 62.61 -65.47
CA ALA A 187 13.72 64.00 -65.49
C ALA A 187 15.23 64.10 -65.22
N GLN A 188 15.77 63.23 -64.37
CA GLN A 188 17.21 63.10 -64.10
C GLN A 188 17.95 62.70 -65.40
N ALA A 189 17.45 61.69 -66.11
CA ALA A 189 18.02 61.25 -67.38
C ALA A 189 17.92 62.33 -68.49
N GLU A 190 16.84 63.13 -68.53
CA GLU A 190 16.77 64.26 -69.46
C GLU A 190 17.78 65.36 -69.10
N ARG A 191 17.92 65.72 -67.82
CA ARG A 191 18.91 66.70 -67.33
C ARG A 191 20.32 66.27 -67.71
N ASP A 192 20.69 65.03 -67.41
CA ASP A 192 22.00 64.46 -67.72
C ASP A 192 22.29 64.48 -69.25
N ALA A 193 21.25 64.29 -70.08
CA ALA A 193 21.36 64.44 -71.53
C ALA A 193 21.53 65.91 -71.98
N LYS A 194 20.89 66.90 -71.33
CA LYS A 194 21.14 68.33 -71.63
C LYS A 194 22.55 68.75 -71.22
N GLN A 195 23.02 68.28 -70.06
CA GLN A 195 24.36 68.57 -69.55
C GLN A 195 25.43 68.17 -70.58
N ALA A 196 25.36 66.95 -71.11
CA ALA A 196 26.29 66.48 -72.13
C ALA A 196 26.27 67.33 -73.43
N VAL A 197 25.12 67.91 -73.80
CA VAL A 197 25.01 68.83 -74.94
C VAL A 197 25.63 70.20 -74.63
N PHE A 198 25.42 70.74 -73.43
CA PHE A 198 26.03 71.99 -72.98
C PHE A 198 27.55 71.87 -72.82
N ASP A 199 28.06 70.77 -72.27
CA ASP A 199 29.49 70.51 -72.09
C ASP A 199 30.21 70.39 -73.45
N ALA A 200 29.60 69.68 -74.41
CA ALA A 200 30.09 69.60 -75.77
C ALA A 200 30.09 70.98 -76.46
N ALA A 201 28.98 71.72 -76.37
CA ALA A 201 28.87 73.06 -76.96
C ALA A 201 29.88 74.05 -76.38
N THR A 202 30.14 73.96 -75.07
CA THR A 202 31.15 74.75 -74.34
C THR A 202 32.57 74.37 -74.75
N THR A 203 32.85 73.08 -74.95
CA THR A 203 34.15 72.60 -75.44
C THR A 203 34.45 73.16 -76.83
N THR A 204 33.53 73.02 -77.79
CA THR A 204 33.68 73.57 -79.14
C THR A 204 33.74 75.10 -79.14
N PHE A 205 33.04 75.78 -78.24
CA PHE A 205 33.19 77.23 -78.06
C PHE A 205 34.61 77.61 -77.63
N ALA A 206 35.17 76.91 -76.64
CA ALA A 206 36.53 77.15 -76.16
C ALA A 206 37.60 76.87 -77.23
N GLU A 207 37.43 75.80 -78.04
CA GLU A 207 38.30 75.50 -79.18
C GLU A 207 38.29 76.61 -80.24
N LEU A 208 37.10 77.11 -80.60
CA LEU A 208 36.96 78.20 -81.58
C LEU A 208 37.49 79.54 -81.02
N GLN A 209 37.29 79.81 -79.74
CA GLN A 209 37.85 80.99 -79.07
C GLN A 209 39.38 80.93 -78.99
N ALA A 210 39.95 79.77 -78.64
CA ALA A 210 41.40 79.54 -78.64
C ALA A 210 42.00 79.68 -80.05
N LYS A 211 41.31 79.19 -81.09
CA LYS A 211 41.71 79.40 -82.48
C LYS A 211 41.69 80.88 -82.86
N ALA A 212 40.63 81.62 -82.51
CA ALA A 212 40.55 83.06 -82.79
C ALA A 212 41.68 83.84 -82.08
N GLN A 213 41.96 83.55 -80.81
CA GLN A 213 43.08 84.16 -80.07
C GLN A 213 44.43 83.82 -80.73
N CYS A 214 44.63 82.57 -81.14
CA CYS A 214 45.85 82.09 -81.77
C CYS A 214 46.15 82.74 -83.14
N GLU A 215 45.11 83.00 -83.96
CA GLU A 215 45.23 83.81 -85.19
C GLU A 215 45.52 85.29 -84.85
N LEU A 216 44.87 85.86 -83.83
CA LEU A 216 45.10 87.25 -83.39
C LEU A 216 46.54 87.49 -82.95
N ASP A 217 47.11 86.54 -82.21
CA ASP A 217 48.52 86.56 -81.77
C ASP A 217 49.51 86.13 -82.87
N GLY A 218 49.01 85.69 -84.04
CA GLY A 218 49.83 85.21 -85.16
C GLY A 218 50.59 83.90 -84.89
N THR A 219 50.17 83.13 -83.88
CA THR A 219 50.88 81.94 -83.39
C THR A 219 50.48 80.64 -84.11
N CYS A 220 49.45 80.68 -84.94
CA CYS A 220 49.07 79.61 -85.86
C CYS A 220 48.45 80.17 -87.16
N GLY A 221 48.01 79.26 -88.04
CA GLY A 221 47.19 79.58 -89.20
C GLY A 221 47.85 80.56 -90.17
N SER A 222 47.35 81.80 -90.18
CA SER A 222 47.85 82.90 -91.02
C SER A 222 49.29 83.33 -90.72
N GLY A 223 49.82 83.08 -89.51
CA GLY A 223 51.20 83.42 -89.14
C GLY A 223 51.48 84.93 -89.08
N HIS A 224 50.44 85.76 -88.99
CA HIS A 224 50.51 87.22 -88.97
C HIS A 224 49.63 87.76 -87.84
N ALA A 225 50.24 88.36 -86.82
CA ALA A 225 49.49 88.91 -85.68
C ALA A 225 48.64 90.13 -86.09
N GLY A 226 47.40 90.16 -85.61
CA GLY A 226 46.44 91.24 -85.87
C GLY A 226 45.05 90.75 -86.34
N ALA A 227 44.10 91.69 -86.42
CA ALA A 227 42.70 91.39 -86.74
C ALA A 227 42.44 91.26 -88.26
N GLY A 228 43.12 90.31 -88.92
CA GLY A 228 42.90 89.98 -90.34
C GLY A 228 41.71 89.04 -90.59
N ASP A 229 41.45 88.69 -91.86
CA ASP A 229 40.30 87.86 -92.25
C ASP A 229 40.27 86.48 -91.59
N ALA A 230 41.43 85.89 -91.29
CA ALA A 230 41.55 84.62 -90.56
C ALA A 230 41.06 84.76 -89.11
N TYR A 231 41.43 85.85 -88.43
CA TYR A 231 40.90 86.19 -87.11
C TYR A 231 39.38 86.47 -87.17
N LEU A 232 38.93 87.31 -88.12
CA LEU A 232 37.52 87.70 -88.21
C LEU A 232 36.59 86.51 -88.51
N SER A 233 37.02 85.57 -89.35
CA SER A 233 36.26 84.35 -89.63
C SER A 233 36.28 83.36 -88.45
N ALA A 234 37.40 83.21 -87.73
CA ALA A 234 37.45 82.42 -86.50
C ALA A 234 36.59 83.02 -85.38
N ALA A 235 36.63 84.34 -85.20
CA ALA A 235 35.80 85.07 -84.24
C ALA A 235 34.31 85.01 -84.58
N ALA A 236 33.94 85.07 -85.86
CA ALA A 236 32.55 84.88 -86.31
C ALA A 236 32.05 83.45 -86.04
N ALA A 237 32.89 82.43 -86.25
CA ALA A 237 32.56 81.04 -85.90
C ALA A 237 32.39 80.86 -84.38
N ALA A 238 33.29 81.42 -83.57
CA ALA A 238 33.15 81.42 -82.11
C ALA A 238 31.88 82.15 -81.64
N GLY A 239 31.51 83.26 -82.29
CA GLY A 239 30.28 84.01 -82.01
C GLY A 239 29.00 83.23 -82.36
N GLN A 240 29.00 82.45 -83.45
CA GLN A 240 27.89 81.53 -83.77
C GLN A 240 27.81 80.39 -82.75
N GLN A 241 28.94 79.80 -82.36
CA GLN A 241 28.98 78.75 -81.35
C GLN A 241 28.60 79.24 -79.95
N ALA A 242 28.83 80.52 -79.62
CA ALA A 242 28.32 81.12 -78.38
C ALA A 242 26.79 81.02 -78.31
N ALA A 243 26.07 81.36 -79.39
CA ALA A 243 24.61 81.22 -79.43
C ALA A 243 24.14 79.76 -79.31
N VAL A 244 24.92 78.79 -79.82
CA VAL A 244 24.64 77.35 -79.65
C VAL A 244 24.84 76.92 -78.19
N ARG A 245 25.93 77.36 -77.54
CA ARG A 245 26.17 77.15 -76.11
C ARG A 245 25.08 77.77 -75.25
N ASP A 246 24.70 79.01 -75.52
CA ASP A 246 23.72 79.75 -74.72
C ASP A 246 22.31 79.16 -74.86
N ALA A 247 21.96 78.65 -76.05
CA ALA A 247 20.75 77.85 -76.25
C ALA A 247 20.80 76.48 -75.54
N ALA A 248 21.96 75.82 -75.52
CA ALA A 248 22.15 74.58 -74.77
C ALA A 248 22.09 74.81 -73.25
N GLN A 249 22.60 75.94 -72.75
CA GLN A 249 22.48 76.35 -71.36
C GLN A 249 21.02 76.59 -70.98
N ALA A 250 20.29 77.40 -71.75
CA ALA A 250 18.87 77.63 -71.49
C ALA A 250 18.02 76.33 -71.52
N ALA A 251 18.43 75.34 -72.32
CA ALA A 251 17.81 74.01 -72.34
C ALA A 251 18.19 73.14 -71.12
N LEU A 252 19.42 73.27 -70.61
CA LEU A 252 19.87 72.66 -69.36
C LEU A 252 19.12 73.28 -68.16
N ASP A 253 19.15 74.60 -68.02
CA ASP A 253 18.44 75.36 -66.98
C ASP A 253 16.95 74.95 -66.89
N ALA A 254 16.27 74.84 -68.04
CA ALA A 254 14.88 74.38 -68.12
C ALA A 254 14.68 72.91 -67.69
N SER A 255 15.65 72.04 -67.94
CA SER A 255 15.62 70.65 -67.47
C SER A 255 15.93 70.51 -65.98
N GLU A 256 16.76 71.39 -65.40
CA GLU A 256 16.99 71.44 -63.95
C GLU A 256 15.74 71.90 -63.20
N VAL A 257 15.01 72.90 -63.72
CA VAL A 257 13.69 73.30 -63.20
C VAL A 257 12.68 72.17 -63.30
N SER A 258 12.70 71.40 -64.39
CA SER A 258 11.82 70.24 -64.59
C SER A 258 12.15 69.12 -63.58
N LEU A 259 13.44 68.81 -63.37
CA LEU A 259 13.91 67.85 -62.37
C LEU A 259 13.56 68.28 -60.93
N ALA A 260 13.68 69.57 -60.61
CA ALA A 260 13.22 70.10 -59.32
C ALA A 260 11.72 69.84 -59.14
N SER A 261 10.89 70.25 -60.10
CA SER A 261 9.43 70.05 -60.01
C SER A 261 9.00 68.57 -59.96
N ALA A 262 9.77 67.67 -60.57
CA ALA A 262 9.54 66.22 -60.47
C ALA A 262 9.87 65.68 -59.08
N ARG A 263 10.95 66.18 -58.43
CA ARG A 263 11.30 65.84 -57.05
C ARG A 263 10.29 66.39 -56.06
N ASP A 264 9.90 67.66 -56.17
CA ASP A 264 8.88 68.27 -55.31
C ASP A 264 7.56 67.47 -55.35
N ALA A 265 7.16 67.01 -56.55
CA ALA A 265 5.98 66.19 -56.74
C ALA A 265 6.13 64.75 -56.17
N ALA A 266 7.31 64.13 -56.33
CA ALA A 266 7.61 62.82 -55.79
C ALA A 266 7.75 62.81 -54.26
N GLU A 267 8.27 63.89 -53.66
CA GLU A 267 8.38 64.07 -52.21
C GLU A 267 6.98 64.22 -51.59
N ALA A 268 6.12 65.07 -52.15
CA ALA A 268 4.72 65.17 -51.73
C ALA A 268 3.91 63.87 -51.96
N ALA A 269 4.23 63.11 -53.01
CA ALA A 269 3.63 61.79 -53.24
C ALA A 269 4.10 60.77 -52.18
N ALA A 270 5.40 60.75 -51.86
CA ALA A 270 6.01 59.92 -50.83
C ALA A 270 5.41 60.21 -49.45
N GLU A 271 5.35 61.47 -49.01
CA GLU A 271 4.66 61.88 -47.77
C GLU A 271 3.24 61.31 -47.69
N SER A 272 2.48 61.36 -48.79
CA SER A 272 1.09 60.86 -48.85
C SER A 272 0.97 59.33 -48.84
N ALA A 273 2.01 58.63 -49.29
CA ALA A 273 2.11 57.17 -49.28
C ALA A 273 2.57 56.67 -47.91
N ASP A 274 3.51 57.37 -47.29
CA ASP A 274 4.09 57.06 -45.99
C ASP A 274 3.12 57.38 -44.83
N ALA A 275 2.40 58.51 -44.90
CA ALA A 275 1.28 58.76 -44.00
C ALA A 275 0.20 57.66 -44.09
N ARG A 276 0.07 56.97 -45.24
CA ARG A 276 -0.86 55.84 -45.41
C ARG A 276 -0.27 54.52 -44.90
N SER A 277 1.01 54.24 -45.15
CA SER A 277 1.66 53.01 -44.66
C SER A 277 1.76 53.00 -43.14
N VAL A 278 2.07 54.14 -42.52
CA VAL A 278 2.07 54.32 -41.05
C VAL A 278 0.67 54.11 -40.46
N VAL A 279 -0.39 54.65 -41.07
CA VAL A 279 -1.78 54.44 -40.59
C VAL A 279 -2.22 52.97 -40.71
N ILE A 280 -1.80 52.27 -41.77
CA ILE A 280 -2.05 50.82 -41.92
C ILE A 280 -1.28 50.04 -40.85
N ALA A 281 0.03 50.26 -40.72
CA ALA A 281 0.87 49.62 -39.71
C ALA A 281 0.36 49.86 -38.28
N GLN A 282 -0.19 51.04 -37.97
CA GLN A 282 -0.82 51.31 -36.66
C GLN A 282 -2.10 50.50 -36.41
N ALA A 283 -2.90 50.22 -37.44
CA ALA A 283 -4.12 49.43 -37.33
C ALA A 283 -3.82 47.92 -37.23
N ASP A 284 -2.88 47.45 -38.04
CA ASP A 284 -2.42 46.06 -38.06
C ASP A 284 -1.69 45.71 -36.76
N LEU A 285 -0.78 46.58 -36.28
CA LEU A 285 -0.08 46.42 -35.00
C LEU A 285 -1.03 46.23 -33.81
N VAL A 286 -2.15 46.97 -33.74
CA VAL A 286 -3.14 46.78 -32.66
C VAL A 286 -3.79 45.38 -32.73
N THR A 287 -3.94 44.82 -33.93
CA THR A 287 -4.59 43.53 -34.19
C THR A 287 -3.65 42.35 -33.96
N ASP A 288 -2.43 42.43 -34.49
CA ASP A 288 -1.44 41.35 -34.39
C ASP A 288 -0.74 41.36 -33.03
N GLN A 289 -0.51 42.52 -32.39
CA GLN A 289 -0.08 42.57 -30.97
C GLN A 289 -1.12 41.94 -30.03
N ALA A 290 -2.41 42.21 -30.23
CA ALA A 290 -3.47 41.59 -29.43
C ALA A 290 -3.56 40.07 -29.64
N SER A 291 -3.33 39.60 -30.87
CA SER A 291 -3.25 38.17 -31.19
C SER A 291 -2.02 37.50 -30.60
N LEU A 292 -0.87 38.17 -30.67
CA LEU A 292 0.40 37.72 -30.09
C LEU A 292 0.31 37.59 -28.57
N THR A 293 -0.18 38.63 -27.88
CA THR A 293 -0.38 38.61 -26.43
C THR A 293 -1.31 37.48 -26.02
N ARG A 294 -2.49 37.37 -26.65
CA ARG A 294 -3.47 36.30 -26.36
C ARG A 294 -2.88 34.87 -26.52
N LEU A 295 -2.06 34.63 -27.54
CA LEU A 295 -1.41 33.33 -27.73
C LEU A 295 -0.25 33.10 -26.75
N THR A 296 0.54 34.13 -26.47
CA THR A 296 1.66 34.08 -25.51
C THR A 296 1.17 33.86 -24.09
N ASP A 297 0.11 34.54 -23.67
CA ASP A 297 -0.54 34.38 -22.36
C ASP A 297 -1.10 32.96 -22.21
N ALA A 298 -1.77 32.44 -23.24
CA ALA A 298 -2.31 31.07 -23.24
C ALA A 298 -1.20 30.01 -23.15
N ARG A 299 -0.10 30.17 -23.90
CA ARG A 299 1.09 29.31 -23.81
C ARG A 299 1.70 29.37 -22.40
N THR A 300 1.91 30.57 -21.89
CA THR A 300 2.57 30.82 -20.59
C THR A 300 1.74 30.30 -19.42
N ALA A 301 0.42 30.49 -19.45
CA ALA A 301 -0.48 29.91 -18.46
C ALA A 301 -0.52 28.37 -18.52
N GLY A 302 -0.48 27.79 -19.72
CA GLY A 302 -0.36 26.34 -19.91
C GLY A 302 0.94 25.78 -19.31
N GLN A 303 2.07 26.47 -19.54
CA GLN A 303 3.37 26.12 -18.96
C GLN A 303 3.39 26.29 -17.44
N ALA A 304 2.92 27.41 -16.90
CA ALA A 304 2.90 27.66 -15.46
C ALA A 304 2.02 26.65 -14.69
N ASN A 305 0.87 26.25 -15.26
CA ASN A 305 0.02 25.20 -14.69
C ASN A 305 0.74 23.84 -14.67
N PHE A 306 1.41 23.47 -15.77
CA PHE A 306 2.19 22.22 -15.83
C PHE A 306 3.37 22.26 -14.85
N GLU A 307 4.12 23.36 -14.75
CA GLU A 307 5.23 23.51 -13.81
C GLU A 307 4.78 23.43 -12.35
N ALA A 308 3.59 23.96 -12.02
CA ALA A 308 2.99 23.79 -10.70
C ALA A 308 2.66 22.30 -10.41
N GLU A 309 1.90 21.63 -11.29
CA GLU A 309 1.54 20.21 -11.11
C GLU A 309 2.77 19.28 -11.06
N ASN A 310 3.77 19.55 -11.90
CA ASN A 310 5.02 18.79 -11.99
C ASN A 310 5.91 18.99 -10.75
N SER A 311 5.98 20.22 -10.23
CA SER A 311 6.78 20.53 -9.03
C SER A 311 6.13 20.03 -7.72
N ASP A 312 4.80 20.04 -7.62
CA ASP A 312 4.05 19.48 -6.49
C ASP A 312 4.10 17.94 -6.42
N ASN A 313 4.40 17.27 -7.54
CA ASN A 313 4.46 15.80 -7.65
C ASN A 313 5.69 15.17 -6.94
N THR A 314 5.79 15.35 -5.62
CA THR A 314 6.86 14.88 -4.74
C THR A 314 6.50 13.62 -3.93
N GLY A 315 5.37 12.99 -4.30
CA GLY A 315 4.75 11.86 -3.60
C GLY A 315 5.54 10.55 -3.71
N ILE A 316 5.05 9.51 -3.03
CA ILE A 316 5.74 8.21 -2.97
C ILE A 316 5.95 7.56 -4.35
N LEU A 317 5.06 7.81 -5.33
CA LEU A 317 5.21 7.31 -6.69
C LEU A 317 6.41 7.95 -7.41
N ALA A 318 6.50 9.28 -7.41
CA ALA A 318 7.64 10.00 -7.98
C ALA A 318 8.97 9.61 -7.32
N ARG A 319 8.97 9.34 -6.01
CA ARG A 319 10.14 8.83 -5.29
C ARG A 319 10.53 7.40 -5.70
N LEU A 320 9.55 6.54 -5.99
CA LEU A 320 9.80 5.18 -6.51
C LEU A 320 10.33 5.21 -7.94
N GLU A 321 9.78 6.08 -8.79
CA GLU A 321 10.24 6.29 -10.17
C GLU A 321 11.66 6.88 -10.23
N ALA A 322 11.94 7.90 -9.41
CA ALA A 322 13.29 8.44 -9.24
C ALA A 322 14.26 7.40 -8.66
N MET A 323 13.82 6.53 -7.74
CA MET A 323 14.66 5.42 -7.23
C MET A 323 14.94 4.37 -8.31
N ASP A 324 13.97 4.03 -9.17
CA ASP A 324 14.17 3.09 -10.27
C ASP A 324 15.13 3.66 -11.33
N ARG A 325 14.90 4.91 -11.78
CA ARG A 325 15.80 5.64 -12.68
C ARG A 325 17.22 5.72 -12.12
N LEU A 326 17.38 6.05 -10.84
CA LEU A 326 18.65 6.06 -10.12
C LEU A 326 19.30 4.66 -10.03
N SER A 327 18.51 3.60 -9.88
CA SER A 327 19.00 2.21 -9.87
C SER A 327 19.46 1.74 -11.26
N GLN A 328 18.82 2.22 -12.34
CA GLN A 328 19.26 1.98 -13.72
C GLN A 328 20.59 2.69 -14.01
N ASP A 329 20.71 3.97 -13.65
CA ASP A 329 21.94 4.76 -13.87
C ASP A 329 23.09 4.35 -12.94
N ARG A 330 22.79 3.87 -11.73
CA ARG A 330 23.77 3.49 -10.71
C ARG A 330 23.41 2.12 -10.09
N PRO A 331 23.87 1.00 -10.67
CA PRO A 331 23.54 -0.35 -10.18
C PRO A 331 23.99 -0.64 -8.74
N LEU A 332 24.91 0.16 -8.18
CA LEU A 332 25.27 0.12 -6.76
C LEU A 332 24.11 0.52 -5.82
N VAL A 333 23.17 1.36 -6.27
CA VAL A 333 21.99 1.74 -5.49
C VAL A 333 20.97 0.59 -5.47
N GLY A 334 20.73 -0.07 -6.61
CA GLY A 334 19.94 -1.31 -6.67
C GLY A 334 20.56 -2.43 -5.83
N ALA A 335 21.88 -2.56 -5.84
CA ALA A 335 22.60 -3.48 -4.94
C ALA A 335 22.42 -3.12 -3.46
N ALA A 336 22.34 -1.83 -3.10
CA ALA A 336 22.07 -1.40 -1.73
C ALA A 336 20.65 -1.75 -1.25
N HIS A 337 19.62 -1.62 -2.11
CA HIS A 337 18.27 -2.14 -1.79
C HIS A 337 18.32 -3.65 -1.51
N LEU A 338 19.04 -4.42 -2.35
CA LEU A 338 19.22 -5.86 -2.14
C LEU A 338 19.96 -6.16 -0.82
N VAL A 339 21.00 -5.41 -0.46
CA VAL A 339 21.72 -5.55 0.82
C VAL A 339 20.82 -5.25 2.02
N LEU A 340 19.99 -4.20 1.96
CA LEU A 340 19.04 -3.88 3.03
C LEU A 340 17.96 -4.97 3.16
N PHE A 341 17.41 -5.45 2.04
CA PHE A 341 16.48 -6.59 2.02
C PHE A 341 17.11 -7.85 2.63
N LEU A 342 18.32 -8.22 2.21
CA LEU A 342 19.04 -9.40 2.73
C LEU A 342 19.39 -9.24 4.21
N LEU A 343 19.68 -8.03 4.68
CA LEU A 343 19.91 -7.75 6.10
C LEU A 343 18.65 -8.04 6.93
N PHE A 344 17.49 -7.47 6.57
CA PHE A 344 16.23 -7.77 7.28
C PHE A 344 15.85 -9.24 7.20
N LEU A 345 15.98 -9.86 6.02
CA LEU A 345 15.74 -11.28 5.83
C LEU A 345 16.65 -12.13 6.73
N SER A 346 17.94 -11.78 6.86
CA SER A 346 18.87 -12.52 7.73
C SER A 346 18.51 -12.44 9.22
N ILE A 347 17.95 -11.31 9.67
CA ILE A 347 17.54 -11.11 11.07
C ILE A 347 16.22 -11.82 11.36
N GLU A 348 15.23 -11.69 10.47
CA GLU A 348 13.92 -12.38 10.58
C GLU A 348 14.06 -13.91 10.46
N LEU A 349 15.07 -14.41 9.74
CA LEU A 349 15.38 -15.84 9.66
C LEU A 349 16.26 -16.34 10.81
N LEU A 350 16.83 -15.48 11.65
CA LEU A 350 17.77 -15.88 12.71
C LEU A 350 17.18 -16.92 13.69
N PRO A 351 15.91 -16.81 14.17
CA PRO A 351 15.30 -17.84 15.03
C PRO A 351 15.20 -19.20 14.34
N VAL A 352 14.87 -19.21 13.04
CA VAL A 352 14.74 -20.41 12.21
C VAL A 352 16.12 -21.03 11.96
N LEU A 353 17.09 -20.22 11.54
CA LEU A 353 18.46 -20.65 11.24
C LEU A 353 19.12 -21.28 12.47
N VAL A 354 19.00 -20.65 13.63
CA VAL A 354 19.53 -21.20 14.89
C VAL A 354 18.78 -22.48 15.29
N LYS A 355 17.45 -22.57 15.13
CA LYS A 355 16.71 -23.80 15.44
C LYS A 355 17.09 -24.96 14.50
N VAL A 356 17.25 -24.72 13.20
CA VAL A 356 17.71 -25.71 12.22
C VAL A 356 19.12 -26.19 12.56
N LEU A 357 20.05 -25.27 12.85
CA LEU A 357 21.41 -25.61 13.26
C LEU A 357 21.45 -26.44 14.56
N LEU A 358 20.58 -26.13 15.53
CA LEU A 358 20.45 -26.89 16.78
C LEU A 358 19.78 -28.26 16.59
N ASN A 359 18.90 -28.43 15.59
CA ASN A 359 18.35 -29.75 15.24
C ASN A 359 19.35 -30.61 14.43
N MET A 360 20.35 -30.01 13.78
CA MET A 360 21.46 -30.74 13.15
C MET A 360 22.53 -31.23 14.15
N ALA A 361 22.54 -30.67 15.37
CA ALA A 361 23.43 -31.12 16.44
C ALA A 361 22.89 -32.40 17.12
N GLN A 362 23.78 -33.14 17.79
CA GLN A 362 23.40 -34.31 18.59
C GLN A 362 22.36 -33.94 19.69
N PRO A 363 21.36 -34.80 19.98
CA PRO A 363 20.32 -34.50 20.97
C PRO A 363 20.95 -34.20 22.34
N ALA A 364 20.74 -32.98 22.86
CA ALA A 364 21.38 -32.54 24.09
C ALA A 364 20.81 -33.26 25.31
N ALA A 365 21.53 -33.24 26.43
CA ALA A 365 21.08 -33.86 27.68
C ALA A 365 19.71 -33.33 28.16
N TYR A 366 19.40 -32.06 27.90
CA TYR A 366 18.07 -31.49 28.15
C TYR A 366 17.01 -32.09 27.22
N ASP A 367 17.30 -32.19 25.92
CA ASP A 367 16.34 -32.65 24.91
C ASP A 367 15.92 -34.11 25.19
N ARG A 368 16.86 -34.97 25.62
CA ARG A 368 16.58 -36.36 26.07
C ARG A 368 15.80 -36.43 27.39
N LEU A 369 16.00 -35.49 28.30
CA LEU A 369 15.23 -35.44 29.54
C LEU A 369 13.80 -34.91 29.34
N VAL A 370 13.55 -34.12 28.29
CA VAL A 370 12.18 -33.80 27.86
C VAL A 370 11.48 -35.07 27.39
N GLU A 371 12.09 -35.81 26.45
CA GLU A 371 11.53 -37.07 25.91
C GLU A 371 11.22 -38.10 27.01
N LEU A 372 12.17 -38.37 27.91
CA LEU A 372 11.96 -39.27 29.06
C LEU A 372 10.85 -38.78 30.00
N ARG A 373 10.73 -37.47 30.20
CA ARG A 373 9.72 -36.88 31.11
C ARG A 373 8.33 -36.86 30.49
N GLU A 374 8.22 -36.66 29.19
CA GLU A 374 6.97 -36.75 28.44
C GLU A 374 6.48 -38.21 28.37
N ALA A 375 7.39 -39.19 28.24
CA ALA A 375 7.06 -40.61 28.37
C ALA A 375 6.52 -40.95 29.78
N GLU A 376 7.19 -40.51 30.86
CA GLU A 376 6.72 -40.69 32.23
C GLU A 376 5.33 -40.06 32.48
N GLU A 377 5.09 -38.87 31.92
CA GLU A 377 3.82 -38.15 32.01
C GLU A 377 2.69 -38.84 31.21
N VAL A 378 3.02 -39.53 30.11
CA VAL A 378 2.08 -40.40 29.36
C VAL A 378 1.77 -41.69 30.13
N GLU A 379 2.78 -42.46 30.56
CA GLU A 379 2.57 -43.72 31.30
C GLU A 379 1.70 -43.52 32.56
N PHE A 380 1.91 -42.41 33.28
CA PHE A 380 1.11 -42.08 34.46
C PHE A 380 -0.38 -41.87 34.13
N GLU A 381 -0.72 -41.13 33.07
CA GLU A 381 -2.12 -40.95 32.65
C GLU A 381 -2.70 -42.22 32.00
N GLU A 382 -1.89 -43.09 31.37
CA GLU A 382 -2.34 -44.41 30.93
C GLU A 382 -2.73 -45.30 32.11
N ILE A 383 -1.89 -45.41 33.14
CA ILE A 383 -2.21 -46.13 34.39
C ILE A 383 -3.48 -45.55 35.03
N ARG A 384 -3.62 -44.21 35.05
CA ARG A 384 -4.82 -43.51 35.57
C ARG A 384 -6.08 -43.81 34.74
N ARG A 385 -5.95 -43.89 33.41
CA ARG A 385 -7.03 -44.23 32.46
C ARG A 385 -7.44 -45.70 32.61
N GLU A 386 -6.49 -46.61 32.74
CA GLU A 386 -6.78 -48.02 33.05
C GLU A 386 -7.49 -48.18 34.40
N GLY A 387 -7.01 -47.50 35.45
CA GLY A 387 -7.62 -47.54 36.78
C GLY A 387 -9.08 -47.08 36.75
N ARG A 388 -9.37 -45.98 36.02
CA ARG A 388 -10.75 -45.54 35.75
C ARG A 388 -11.56 -46.61 34.99
N ARG A 389 -11.00 -47.23 33.95
CA ARG A 389 -11.69 -48.27 33.16
C ARG A 389 -12.01 -49.50 34.00
N ARG A 390 -11.04 -50.02 34.77
CA ARG A 390 -11.24 -51.15 35.71
C ARG A 390 -12.33 -50.83 36.73
N ALA A 391 -12.33 -49.63 37.31
CA ALA A 391 -13.36 -49.20 38.26
C ALA A 391 -14.76 -49.01 37.62
N GLN A 392 -14.84 -48.65 36.35
CA GLN A 392 -16.11 -48.60 35.60
C GLN A 392 -16.61 -50.00 35.23
N GLN A 393 -15.73 -50.88 34.76
CA GLN A 393 -16.06 -52.28 34.45
C GLN A 393 -16.59 -53.00 35.70
N ALA A 394 -15.86 -52.96 36.82
CA ALA A 394 -16.32 -53.58 38.07
C ALA A 394 -17.67 -53.03 38.58
N ARG A 395 -18.02 -51.77 38.28
CA ARG A 395 -19.35 -51.22 38.59
C ARG A 395 -20.44 -51.74 37.64
N ALA A 396 -20.15 -51.88 36.35
CA ALA A 396 -21.07 -52.49 35.40
C ALA A 396 -21.31 -53.97 35.72
N ASP A 397 -20.24 -54.72 36.02
CA ASP A 397 -20.30 -56.13 36.41
C ASP A 397 -21.15 -56.34 37.68
N LEU A 398 -21.04 -55.44 38.66
CA LEU A 398 -21.90 -55.44 39.87
C LEU A 398 -23.37 -55.12 39.57
N VAL A 399 -23.68 -54.26 38.60
CA VAL A 399 -25.06 -54.00 38.16
C VAL A 399 -25.63 -55.23 37.46
N VAL A 400 -24.89 -55.83 36.52
CA VAL A 400 -25.30 -57.07 35.83
C VAL A 400 -25.49 -58.21 36.82
N ALA A 401 -24.62 -58.38 37.82
CA ALA A 401 -24.76 -59.38 38.87
C ALA A 401 -26.01 -59.15 39.76
N ALA A 402 -26.36 -57.89 40.04
CA ALA A 402 -27.58 -57.55 40.78
C ALA A 402 -28.85 -57.77 39.95
N GLU A 403 -28.79 -57.60 38.62
CA GLU A 403 -29.92 -57.88 37.72
C GLU A 403 -30.11 -59.39 37.48
N THR A 404 -29.02 -60.17 37.36
CA THR A 404 -29.13 -61.64 37.23
C THR A 404 -29.62 -62.30 38.51
N ASP A 405 -29.21 -61.85 39.69
CA ASP A 405 -29.75 -62.31 40.99
C ASP A 405 -31.25 -61.99 41.13
N ARG A 406 -31.71 -60.81 40.69
CA ARG A 406 -33.15 -60.48 40.62
C ARG A 406 -33.91 -61.42 39.68
N MET A 407 -33.41 -61.62 38.45
CA MET A 407 -34.04 -62.50 37.47
C MET A 407 -34.07 -63.96 37.94
N ALA A 408 -33.04 -64.43 38.64
CA ALA A 408 -33.00 -65.77 39.23
C ALA A 408 -34.08 -65.95 40.31
N ARG A 409 -34.31 -64.94 41.15
CA ARG A 409 -35.39 -64.94 42.16
C ARG A 409 -36.77 -64.92 41.51
N GLU A 410 -37.00 -64.05 40.52
CA GLU A 410 -38.27 -64.03 39.78
C GLU A 410 -38.59 -65.37 39.10
N LEU A 411 -37.59 -66.07 38.56
CA LEU A 411 -37.77 -67.39 37.97
C LEU A 411 -38.13 -68.44 39.03
N LEU A 412 -37.48 -68.41 40.19
CA LEU A 412 -37.76 -69.31 41.32
C LEU A 412 -39.18 -69.07 41.87
N ASP A 413 -39.57 -67.82 42.09
CA ASP A 413 -40.91 -67.44 42.57
C ASP A 413 -42.02 -67.86 41.60
N ARG A 414 -41.77 -67.73 40.28
CA ARG A 414 -42.69 -68.23 39.23
C ARG A 414 -42.79 -69.76 39.25
N GLU A 415 -41.70 -70.48 39.49
CA GLU A 415 -41.73 -71.94 39.57
C GLU A 415 -42.49 -72.43 40.82
N ILE A 416 -42.32 -71.75 41.96
CA ILE A 416 -43.09 -72.00 43.19
C ILE A 416 -44.58 -71.73 42.94
N ALA A 417 -44.94 -70.58 42.38
CA ALA A 417 -46.33 -70.23 42.07
C ALA A 417 -46.99 -71.26 41.12
N ALA A 418 -46.28 -71.71 40.08
CA ALA A 418 -46.77 -72.74 39.15
C ALA A 418 -46.98 -74.10 39.84
N ARG A 419 -46.12 -74.48 40.79
CA ARG A 419 -46.30 -75.69 41.62
C ARG A 419 -47.52 -75.56 42.53
N ASP A 420 -47.75 -74.39 43.13
CA ASP A 420 -48.91 -74.13 43.99
C ASP A 420 -50.25 -74.08 43.22
N GLU A 421 -50.25 -73.61 41.97
CA GLU A 421 -51.40 -73.70 41.08
C GLU A 421 -51.69 -75.15 40.65
N ALA A 422 -50.65 -75.92 40.31
CA ALA A 422 -50.79 -77.34 39.98
C ALA A 422 -51.33 -78.17 41.16
N ALA A 423 -50.89 -77.87 42.39
CA ALA A 423 -51.40 -78.49 43.62
C ALA A 423 -52.90 -78.18 43.84
N ARG A 424 -53.31 -76.92 43.68
CA ARG A 424 -54.73 -76.50 43.79
C ARG A 424 -55.60 -77.16 42.72
N ALA A 425 -55.13 -77.24 41.47
CA ALA A 425 -55.83 -77.95 40.40
C ALA A 425 -56.00 -79.45 40.68
N ALA A 426 -55.01 -80.09 41.32
CA ALA A 426 -55.09 -81.49 41.73
C ALA A 426 -56.14 -81.73 42.84
N GLU A 427 -56.24 -80.84 43.84
CA GLU A 427 -57.31 -80.87 44.85
C GLU A 427 -58.71 -80.77 44.22
N GLU A 428 -58.92 -79.82 43.31
CA GLU A 428 -60.22 -79.69 42.62
C GLU A 428 -60.58 -80.94 41.82
N ALA A 429 -59.61 -81.53 41.12
CA ALA A 429 -59.79 -82.79 40.40
C ALA A 429 -60.15 -83.96 41.35
N ALA A 430 -59.54 -84.02 42.54
CA ALA A 430 -59.88 -85.00 43.58
C ALA A 430 -61.32 -84.81 44.10
N ARG A 431 -61.73 -83.57 44.43
CA ARG A 431 -63.10 -83.25 44.86
C ARG A 431 -64.13 -83.58 43.78
N ARG A 432 -63.81 -83.35 42.49
CA ARG A 432 -64.66 -83.77 41.35
C ARG A 432 -64.77 -85.30 41.21
N LYS A 433 -63.71 -86.06 41.48
CA LYS A 433 -63.76 -87.55 41.52
C LYS A 433 -64.62 -88.04 42.69
N GLN A 434 -64.46 -87.48 43.88
CA GLN A 434 -65.21 -87.88 45.09
C GLN A 434 -66.72 -87.69 44.91
N ARG A 435 -67.15 -86.54 44.33
CA ARG A 435 -68.56 -86.29 43.96
C ARG A 435 -69.14 -87.30 42.95
N ARG A 436 -68.31 -87.93 42.10
CA ARG A 436 -68.74 -88.98 41.15
C ARG A 436 -68.73 -90.40 41.75
N GLY A 437 -68.10 -90.61 42.90
CA GLY A 437 -68.09 -91.91 43.60
C GLY A 437 -69.37 -92.20 44.40
N LEU A 438 -69.90 -91.18 45.09
CA LEU A 438 -71.02 -91.31 46.04
C LEU A 438 -72.31 -91.94 45.44
N GLY A 439 -72.58 -91.73 44.15
CA GLY A 439 -73.73 -92.34 43.47
C GLY A 439 -73.62 -93.86 43.23
N ARG A 440 -72.47 -94.48 43.52
CA ARG A 440 -72.18 -95.89 43.15
C ARG A 440 -72.02 -96.84 44.35
N VAL A 441 -71.91 -96.32 45.58
CA VAL A 441 -71.50 -97.11 46.77
C VAL A 441 -72.71 -97.63 47.58
N LEU A 442 -73.85 -96.94 47.58
CA LEU A 442 -75.04 -97.29 48.39
C LEU A 442 -75.81 -98.55 47.95
N ARG A 443 -75.21 -99.45 47.15
CA ARG A 443 -75.90 -100.64 46.60
C ARG A 443 -75.09 -101.94 46.67
N GLY A 444 -73.95 -101.96 47.36
CA GLY A 444 -73.06 -103.13 47.42
C GLY A 444 -72.62 -103.48 48.85
N LEU A 445 -73.21 -104.53 49.41
CA LEU A 445 -72.60 -105.57 50.26
C LEU A 445 -71.38 -105.12 51.10
N ARG A 446 -71.44 -104.95 52.43
CA ARG A 446 -72.19 -105.71 53.46
C ARG A 446 -72.01 -107.23 53.40
N ARG A 447 -70.76 -107.71 53.31
CA ARG A 447 -70.35 -108.99 53.93
C ARG A 447 -68.82 -109.18 54.00
N ARG A 448 -68.39 -109.84 55.09
CA ARG A 448 -67.18 -110.65 55.24
C ARG A 448 -65.83 -109.98 55.56
N SER A 449 -65.81 -109.35 56.72
CA SER A 449 -64.93 -109.71 57.87
C SER A 449 -64.67 -111.23 58.04
N ASP A 450 -63.67 -111.74 58.77
CA ASP A 450 -62.56 -111.15 59.56
C ASP A 450 -61.21 -111.74 59.02
N GLU A 451 -60.06 -111.99 59.70
CA GLU A 451 -59.63 -111.97 61.11
C GLU A 451 -58.07 -111.99 61.25
N VAL A 452 -57.54 -111.45 62.36
CA VAL A 452 -56.31 -111.81 63.14
C VAL A 452 -55.76 -110.56 63.85
N ALA A 453 -55.40 -110.67 65.13
CA ALA A 453 -55.11 -109.54 66.03
C ALA A 453 -53.93 -109.85 67.04
N PRO A 454 -53.80 -109.21 68.23
CA PRO A 454 -53.01 -107.97 68.41
C PRO A 454 -52.07 -107.99 69.65
N ALA A 455 -51.51 -106.83 70.03
CA ALA A 455 -51.26 -106.29 71.41
C ALA A 455 -49.98 -105.38 71.47
N PRO A 456 -49.71 -104.63 72.57
CA PRO A 456 -50.44 -103.45 73.11
C PRO A 456 -49.50 -102.19 73.27
N ALA A 457 -49.96 -100.93 73.11
CA ALA A 457 -50.54 -99.96 74.08
C ALA A 457 -49.63 -99.57 75.30
N PRO A 458 -49.77 -98.39 75.98
CA PRO A 458 -50.71 -97.23 75.87
C PRO A 458 -50.02 -95.93 75.33
N GLU A 459 -50.67 -94.77 75.03
CA GLU A 459 -51.43 -93.76 75.84
C GLU A 459 -50.61 -93.14 77.01
N VAL A 460 -50.64 -91.84 77.35
CA VAL A 460 -51.73 -90.82 77.51
C VAL A 460 -51.18 -89.44 77.01
N ASP A 461 -51.90 -88.51 76.35
CA ASP A 461 -52.90 -87.50 76.82
C ASP A 461 -52.39 -86.60 78.01
N LEU A 462 -52.86 -85.37 78.33
CA LEU A 462 -54.08 -84.61 78.00
C LEU A 462 -53.88 -83.08 78.21
N PHE A 463 -54.64 -82.27 77.46
CA PHE A 463 -55.04 -80.82 77.53
C PHE A 463 -54.46 -79.76 78.54
N ASP A 464 -54.65 -78.49 78.14
CA ASP A 464 -55.08 -77.32 78.96
C ASP A 464 -54.11 -76.62 79.94
N GLN A 465 -54.26 -75.32 80.29
CA GLN A 465 -54.91 -74.13 79.65
C GLN A 465 -54.39 -72.85 80.40
N LEU A 466 -54.95 -71.65 80.09
CA LEU A 466 -54.83 -70.38 80.85
C LEU A 466 -53.42 -69.73 80.92
N THR A 467 -53.20 -68.41 81.02
CA THR A 467 -53.75 -67.17 80.41
C THR A 467 -53.12 -65.96 81.13
N ALA A 468 -52.74 -64.91 80.39
CA ALA A 468 -52.62 -63.50 80.82
C ALA A 468 -51.53 -63.05 81.83
N GLY A 469 -51.15 -61.75 81.72
CA GLY A 469 -50.11 -61.04 82.49
C GLY A 469 -48.82 -60.84 81.66
N SER A 470 -48.63 -59.78 80.87
CA SER A 470 -48.26 -58.38 81.25
C SER A 470 -47.02 -58.31 82.19
N THR A 471 -46.05 -57.39 82.02
CA THR A 471 -46.19 -55.99 81.58
C THR A 471 -44.83 -55.36 81.18
N THR A 472 -44.77 -54.55 80.10
CA THR A 472 -43.73 -53.49 79.80
C THR A 472 -42.24 -53.92 79.69
N LEU A 473 -41.28 -53.18 79.10
CA LEU A 473 -41.14 -51.79 78.58
C LEU A 473 -40.06 -51.82 77.45
N GLY A 474 -39.98 -50.98 76.41
CA GLY A 474 -40.83 -49.90 75.87
C GLY A 474 -40.11 -49.12 74.74
N MET A 475 -40.79 -48.11 74.16
CA MET A 475 -40.33 -47.13 73.12
C MET A 475 -39.85 -47.70 71.76
N TRP A 476 -40.46 -47.44 70.60
CA TRP A 476 -40.89 -46.19 69.90
C TRP A 476 -39.73 -45.44 69.18
N GLY A 477 -39.88 -45.00 67.92
CA GLY A 477 -41.08 -45.14 67.06
C GLY A 477 -41.00 -44.66 65.59
N THR A 478 -42.10 -44.98 64.89
CA THR A 478 -42.77 -44.41 63.69
C THR A 478 -42.07 -43.53 62.63
N SER A 479 -42.38 -43.85 61.35
CA SER A 479 -42.78 -42.94 60.24
C SER A 479 -41.72 -42.01 59.56
N GLN A 480 -41.81 -41.61 58.28
CA GLN A 480 -42.75 -41.95 57.19
C GLN A 480 -42.15 -41.76 55.75
N THR A 481 -43.00 -42.01 54.74
CA THR A 481 -42.86 -42.06 53.28
C THR A 481 -42.33 -40.83 52.49
N THR A 482 -41.46 -41.14 51.50
CA THR A 482 -41.40 -40.67 50.08
C THR A 482 -41.17 -39.21 49.65
N SER A 483 -40.55 -39.12 48.46
CA SER A 483 -40.60 -38.05 47.44
C SER A 483 -39.55 -36.92 47.51
N ALA A 484 -39.29 -36.32 46.33
CA ALA A 484 -38.24 -35.34 46.08
C ALA A 484 -38.83 -34.09 45.39
N GLU A 485 -38.19 -32.93 45.55
CA GLU A 485 -38.61 -31.71 44.83
C GLU A 485 -37.44 -30.75 44.53
N VAL A 486 -37.69 -29.83 43.61
CA VAL A 486 -36.73 -28.82 43.09
C VAL A 486 -37.17 -27.43 43.56
N LEU A 487 -36.24 -26.66 44.13
CA LEU A 487 -36.50 -25.33 44.68
C LEU A 487 -37.05 -24.33 43.64
N ARG A 488 -38.10 -23.62 44.02
CA ARG A 488 -38.69 -22.45 43.35
C ARG A 488 -38.96 -21.35 44.37
N ASP A 489 -39.03 -20.11 43.90
CA ASP A 489 -39.39 -18.95 44.73
C ASP A 489 -40.92 -18.84 44.95
N ALA A 490 -41.36 -17.98 45.87
CA ALA A 490 -42.73 -17.81 46.34
C ALA A 490 -43.76 -17.37 45.27
N LEU A 491 -43.32 -17.05 44.04
CA LEU A 491 -44.18 -16.82 42.86
C LEU A 491 -43.94 -17.86 41.73
N GLY A 492 -43.39 -19.02 42.07
CA GLY A 492 -43.44 -20.24 41.25
C GLY A 492 -42.48 -20.33 40.06
N ARG A 493 -41.51 -19.39 39.92
CA ARG A 493 -40.54 -19.35 38.81
C ARG A 493 -39.15 -19.87 39.22
N PRO A 494 -38.38 -20.48 38.29
CA PRO A 494 -36.99 -20.88 38.55
C PRO A 494 -36.06 -19.66 38.54
N ALA A 495 -35.06 -19.65 39.41
CA ALA A 495 -34.15 -18.52 39.61
C ALA A 495 -32.91 -18.56 38.70
N VAL A 496 -32.46 -17.38 38.24
CA VAL A 496 -31.21 -17.16 37.51
C VAL A 496 -30.44 -16.03 38.23
N PRO A 497 -29.13 -16.18 38.51
CA PRO A 497 -28.37 -15.18 39.26
C PRO A 497 -27.86 -14.03 38.38
N ALA A 498 -28.09 -12.79 38.82
CA ALA A 498 -27.53 -11.56 38.27
C ALA A 498 -27.13 -10.59 39.42
N PRO A 499 -26.31 -9.54 39.18
CA PRO A 499 -25.36 -9.05 40.19
C PRO A 499 -25.92 -8.04 41.20
N ARG A 500 -25.21 -7.89 42.32
CA ARG A 500 -25.40 -6.79 43.29
C ARG A 500 -24.64 -5.54 42.88
N ALA A 501 -25.29 -4.38 42.97
CA ALA A 501 -24.65 -3.07 43.07
C ALA A 501 -24.19 -2.79 44.53
N ALA A 502 -23.48 -1.69 44.73
CA ALA A 502 -22.92 -1.28 46.03
C ALA A 502 -23.54 0.03 46.53
N GLU A 503 -23.56 0.24 47.86
CA GLU A 503 -23.61 1.58 48.47
C GLU A 503 -23.20 1.55 49.97
N GLY A 504 -22.68 2.68 50.46
CA GLY A 504 -22.37 2.95 51.89
C GLY A 504 -20.99 2.43 52.38
N VAL A 505 -20.26 3.11 53.27
CA VAL A 505 -20.45 4.42 53.94
C VAL A 505 -19.09 5.13 54.11
N MET A 506 -19.11 6.47 54.26
CA MET A 506 -17.96 7.38 54.38
C MET A 506 -17.02 7.15 55.58
N LEU A 507 -15.78 7.65 55.46
CA LEU A 507 -15.09 8.36 56.55
C LEU A 507 -14.51 9.70 56.05
N THR A 508 -14.45 10.68 56.95
CA THR A 508 -14.08 12.09 56.71
C THR A 508 -12.61 12.39 57.03
N GLY A 509 -11.97 13.34 56.34
CA GLY A 509 -10.53 13.58 56.56
C GLY A 509 -9.90 14.89 56.05
N ALA A 510 -10.47 16.06 56.37
CA ALA A 510 -9.85 17.40 56.36
C ALA A 510 -9.20 17.96 55.06
N ALA A 511 -9.11 19.30 54.99
CA ALA A 511 -8.50 20.04 53.88
C ALA A 511 -7.34 20.92 54.36
N ALA A 512 -6.47 21.32 53.44
CA ALA A 512 -5.53 22.42 53.60
C ALA A 512 -5.21 23.06 52.23
N ASP A 513 -5.49 24.35 52.07
CA ASP A 513 -5.05 25.14 50.92
C ASP A 513 -3.56 25.51 51.05
N ARG A 514 -2.79 25.36 49.95
CA ARG A 514 -1.94 26.41 49.33
C ARG A 514 -1.06 25.86 48.21
#